data_AF-A0A7L7VUX1-F1
#
_entry.id   AF-A0A7L7VUX1-F1
#
_cell.length_a   1.000
_cell.length_b   1.000
_cell.length_c   1.000
_cell.angle_alpha   90.00
_cell.angle_beta   90.00
_cell.angle_gamma   90.00
#
_symmetry.space_group_name_H-M   'P 1'
#
loop_
_entity.id
_entity.type
_entity.pdbx_description
1 polymer ?
#
loop_
_entity_poly.entity_id
_entity_poly.type
_entity_poly.pdbx_seq_one_letter_code
_entity_poly.pdbx_strand_id
1 'polypeptide(L)' 'MPGRLEIHRVSDEAYRFNLTDKNGKVVAVSPDFKHLGALKDGIKALRENAATGVVVDLRHKPHPS' A
#
# COMPACT_ATOMS: atom_id res chain seq x y z
N MET A 1 15.79 -2.07 8.99
CA MET A 1 15.49 -0.71 8.48
C MET A 1 14.09 -0.75 7.88
N PRO A 2 13.22 0.22 8.20
CA PRO A 2 11.83 0.23 7.73
C PRO A 2 11.79 0.40 6.20
N GLY A 3 10.87 -0.29 5.53
CA GLY A 3 10.63 -0.12 4.09
C GLY A 3 10.28 1.33 3.75
N ARG A 4 10.60 1.77 2.52
CA ARG A 4 10.35 3.14 2.08
C ARG A 4 9.00 3.21 1.37
N LEU A 5 8.22 4.24 1.70
CA LEU A 5 6.97 4.56 1.03
C LEU A 5 7.25 5.66 0.00
N GLU A 6 6.98 5.40 -1.27
CA GLU A 6 7.16 6.34 -2.37
C GLU A 6 5.81 6.76 -2.93
N ILE A 7 5.49 8.06 -2.84
CA ILE A 7 4.24 8.61 -3.34
C ILE A 7 4.45 9.04 -4.79
N HIS A 8 3.67 8.46 -5.70
CA HIS A 8 3.62 8.82 -7.11
C HIS A 8 2.33 9.58 -7.41
N ARG A 9 2.46 10.78 -7.96
CA ARG A 9 1.35 11.53 -8.53
C ARG A 9 1.12 11.04 -9.96
N VAL A 10 -0.03 10.42 -10.21
CA VAL A 10 -0.43 9.88 -11.52
C VAL A 10 -1.05 10.99 -12.39
N SER A 11 -1.78 11.92 -11.80
CA SER A 11 -2.35 13.11 -12.46
C SER A 11 -2.67 14.19 -11.42
N ASP A 12 -3.23 15.33 -11.83
CA ASP A 12 -3.49 16.46 -10.92
C ASP A 12 -4.29 16.03 -9.67
N GLU A 13 -5.20 15.07 -9.86
CA GLU A 13 -6.06 14.51 -8.81
C GLU A 13 -5.81 13.02 -8.50
N ALA A 14 -5.00 12.30 -9.27
CA ALA A 14 -4.75 10.87 -9.02
C ALA A 14 -3.40 10.65 -8.31
N TYR A 15 -3.42 10.06 -7.12
CA TYR A 15 -2.24 9.76 -6.32
C TYR A 15 -2.18 8.27 -5.99
N ARG A 16 -1.00 7.68 -6.08
CA ARG A 16 -0.73 6.30 -5.65
C ARG A 16 0.52 6.27 -4.78
N PHE A 17 0.64 5.28 -3.91
CA PHE A 17 1.87 5.04 -3.16
C PHE A 17 2.36 3.61 -3.36
N ASN A 18 3.67 3.47 -3.40
CA ASN A 18 4.37 2.22 -3.56
C ASN A 18 5.20 1.96 -2.29
N LEU A 19 5.12 0.74 -1.77
CA LEU A 19 6.00 0.27 -0.71
C LEU A 19 7.18 -0.45 -1.37
N THR A 20 8.38 0.08 -1.14
CA THR A 20 9.63 -0.45 -1.69
C THR A 20 10.45 -1.06 -0.56
N ASP A 21 10.91 -2.30 -0.77
CA ASP A 21 11.82 -3.00 0.15
C ASP A 21 13.26 -2.47 0.03
N LYS A 22 14.14 -2.88 0.96
CA LYS A 22 15.59 -2.55 0.96
C LYS A 22 16.30 -2.85 -0.36
N ASN A 23 15.76 -3.75 -1.18
CA ASN A 23 16.32 -4.14 -2.47
C ASN A 23 15.81 -3.28 -3.65
N GLY A 24 15.03 -2.23 -3.41
CA GLY A 24 14.40 -1.44 -4.47
C GLY A 24 13.22 -2.13 -5.15
N LYS A 25 12.77 -3.27 -4.59
CA LYS A 25 11.63 -4.03 -5.13
C LYS A 25 10.33 -3.51 -4.54
N VAL A 26 9.40 -3.12 -5.40
CA VAL A 26 8.04 -2.78 -5.00
C VAL A 26 7.35 -4.04 -4.49
N VAL A 27 6.97 -4.03 -3.22
CA VAL A 27 6.31 -5.15 -2.53
C VAL A 27 4.80 -4.93 -2.39
N ALA A 28 4.34 -3.67 -2.40
CA ALA A 28 2.93 -3.34 -2.39
C ALA A 28 2.67 -2.04 -3.15
N VAL A 29 1.53 -1.96 -3.82
CA VAL A 29 1.06 -0.77 -4.55
C VAL A 29 -0.35 -0.45 -4.10
N SER A 30 -0.61 0.83 -3.81
CA SER A 30 -1.94 1.29 -3.46
C SER A 30 -2.83 1.47 -4.68
N PRO A 31 -4.17 1.41 -4.51
CA PRO A 31 -5.09 1.92 -5.52
C PRO A 31 -4.85 3.42 -5.76
N ASP A 32 -5.27 3.90 -6.93
CA ASP A 32 -5.27 5.32 -7.26
C ASP A 32 -6.34 6.07 -6.45
N PHE A 33 -5.89 7.04 -5.66
CA PHE A 33 -6.75 7.96 -4.94
C PHE A 33 -7.00 9.18 -5.79
N LYS A 34 -8.27 9.47 -6.10
CA LYS A 34 -8.71 10.64 -6.89
C LYS A 34 -8.69 11.96 -6.12
N HIS A 35 -8.39 11.97 -4.83
CA HIS A 35 -8.39 13.18 -4.02
C HIS A 35 -7.21 13.21 -3.06
N LEU A 36 -6.64 14.39 -2.85
CA LEU A 36 -5.54 14.60 -1.91
C LEU A 36 -5.94 14.30 -0.46
N GLY A 37 -7.22 14.53 -0.12
CA GLY A 37 -7.78 14.13 1.17
C GLY A 37 -7.85 12.61 1.33
N ALA A 38 -8.30 11.90 0.30
CA ALA A 38 -8.35 10.44 0.29
C ALA A 38 -6.95 9.82 0.33
N LEU A 39 -5.95 10.44 -0.30
CA LEU A 39 -4.54 10.05 -0.18
C LEU A 39 -4.03 10.20 1.25
N LYS A 40 -4.28 11.35 1.90
CA LYS A 40 -3.84 11.58 3.29
C LYS A 40 -4.47 10.58 4.25
N ASP A 41 -5.77 10.32 4.09
CA ASP A 41 -6.49 9.33 4.88
C ASP A 41 -5.97 7.92 4.61
N GLY A 42 -5.76 7.57 3.34
CA GLY A 42 -5.16 6.30 2.91
C GLY A 42 -3.75 6.07 3.46
N ILE A 43 -2.89 7.09 3.50
CA ILE A 43 -1.53 6.98 4.08
C ILE A 43 -1.61 6.85 5.60
N LYS A 44 -2.50 7.59 6.27
CA LYS A 44 -2.70 7.50 7.71
C LYS A 44 -3.21 6.10 8.08
N ALA A 45 -4.25 5.64 7.40
CA ALA A 45 -4.79 4.30 7.52
C ALA A 45 -3.74 3.25 7.19
N LEU A 46 -2.94 3.40 6.13
CA LEU A 46 -1.85 2.48 5.81
C LEU A 46 -0.81 2.46 6.92
N ARG A 47 -0.43 3.60 7.50
CA ARG A 47 0.59 3.65 8.56
C ARG A 47 0.07 2.99 9.84
N GLU A 48 -1.18 3.23 10.21
CA GLU A 48 -1.84 2.59 11.35
C GLU A 48 -2.04 1.08 11.10
N ASN A 49 -2.60 0.72 9.95
CA ASN A 49 -2.82 -0.67 9.53
C ASN A 49 -1.51 -1.40 9.18
N ALA A 50 -0.41 -0.75 8.82
CA ALA A 50 0.87 -1.44 8.61
C ALA A 50 1.57 -1.72 9.94
N ALA A 51 1.34 -0.88 10.95
CA ALA A 51 1.84 -1.10 12.30
C ALA A 51 1.07 -2.19 13.05
N THR A 52 -0.24 -2.33 12.78
CA THR A 52 -1.13 -3.33 13.43
C THR A 52 -1.59 -4.46 12.49
N GLY A 53 -1.11 -4.43 11.24
CA GLY A 53 -1.68 -5.21 10.14
C GLY A 53 -1.41 -6.68 10.28
N VAL A 54 -2.49 -7.43 10.51
CA VAL A 54 -2.46 -8.88 10.36
C VAL A 54 -2.21 -9.17 8.89
N VAL A 55 -1.03 -9.71 8.57
CA VAL A 55 -0.73 -10.24 7.25
C VAL A 55 -1.57 -11.50 7.07
N VAL A 56 -2.66 -11.38 6.30
CA VAL A 56 -3.53 -12.51 5.98
C VAL A 56 -3.12 -13.08 4.63
N ASP A 57 -2.54 -14.28 4.62
CA ASP A 57 -2.29 -15.00 3.39
C ASP A 57 -3.60 -15.59 2.86
N LEU A 58 -4.18 -14.95 1.84
CA LEU A 58 -5.39 -15.44 1.16
C LEU A 58 -5.09 -16.43 0.04
N ARG A 59 -3.83 -16.86 -0.14
CA ARG A 59 -3.43 -17.81 -1.18
C ARG A 59 -3.77 -19.25 -0.78
N HIS A 60 -4.00 -19.51 0.51
CA HIS A 60 -4.58 -20.76 0.97
C HIS A 60 -6.10 -20.77 0.79
N LYS A 61 -6.58 -20.80 -0.46
CA LYS A 61 -7.88 -21.41 -0.71
C LYS A 61 -7.71 -22.91 -0.43
N PRO A 62 -8.46 -23.52 0.50
CA PRO A 62 -8.43 -24.97 0.64
C PRO A 62 -8.83 -25.56 -0.71
N HIS A 63 -7.91 -26.34 -1.29
CA HIS A 63 -8.18 -27.12 -2.49
C HIS A 63 -9.37 -28.03 -2.14
N PRO A 64 -10.52 -27.96 -2.83
CA PRO A 64 -11.54 -29.00 -2.67
C PRO A 64 -10.95 -30.25 -3.33
N SER A 65 -10.61 -31.24 -2.50
CA SER A 65 -10.22 -32.57 -2.95
C SER A 65 -11.44 -33.39 -3.34
#